data_AF-A0A937W752-F1
#
_entry.id   AF-A0A937W752-F1
#
_cell.length_a   1.000
_cell.length_b   1.000
_cell.length_c   1.000
_cell.angle_alpha   90.00
_cell.angle_beta   90.00
_cell.angle_gamma   90.00
#
_symmetry.space_group_name_H-M   'P 1'
#
loop_
_entity.id
_entity.type
_entity.pdbx_description
1 polymer ?
#
loop_
_entity_poly.entity_id
_entity_poly.type
_entity_poly.pdbx_seq_one_letter_code
_entity_poly.pdbx_strand_id
1 'polypeptide(L)' 'MELRDLQKMTVVKLREEGLKHSSLSGVSAMDKTQLIAALAEVYGIDIEAATRAAREQFAADKTGLKQAIRDLKAQRSA' A
#
# COMPACT_ATOMS: atom_id res chain seq x y z
N MET A 1 7.79 -1.11 -8.18
CA MET A 1 7.47 -1.34 -6.75
C MET A 1 6.28 -0.48 -6.44
N GLU A 2 5.26 -0.98 -5.73
CA GLU A 2 4.04 -0.21 -5.44
C GLU A 2 4.05 0.37 -4.02
N LEU A 3 3.24 1.41 -3.77
CA LEU A 3 3.10 2.03 -2.44
C LEU A 3 2.74 0.98 -1.36
N ARG A 4 1.87 0.02 -1.72
CA ARG A 4 1.41 -1.03 -0.82
C ARG A 4 2.53 -1.97 -0.40
N ASP A 5 3.53 -2.19 -1.26
CA ASP A 5 4.67 -3.04 -0.96
C ASP A 5 5.56 -2.37 0.10
N LEU A 6 5.84 -1.07 -0.09
CA LEU A 6 6.56 -0.24 0.88
C LEU A 6 5.85 -0.21 2.24
N GLN A 7 4.53 -0.05 2.25
CA GLN A 7 3.74 -0.01 3.49
C GLN A 7 3.81 -1.32 4.30
N LYS A 8 3.90 -2.46 3.61
CA LYS A 8 4.01 -3.79 4.24
C LYS A 8 5.42 -4.07 4.78
N MET A 9 6.44 -3.36 4.32
CA MET A 9 7.80 -3.54 4.81
C MET A 9 7.97 -3.04 6.25
N THR A 10 8.89 -3.67 6.97
CA THR A 10 9.33 -3.19 8.28
C THR A 10 10.26 -2.00 8.11
N VAL A 11 10.42 -1.20 9.16
CA VAL A 11 11.38 -0.07 9.16
C VAL A 11 12.79 -0.53 8.79
N VAL A 12 13.23 -1.68 9.29
CA VAL A 12 14.55 -2.25 8.97
C VAL A 12 14.70 -2.49 7.47
N LYS A 13 13.71 -3.16 6.85
CA LYS A 13 13.74 -3.44 5.40
C LYS A 13 13.65 -2.16 4.56
N LEU A 14 12.86 -1.18 5.00
CA LEU A 14 12.79 0.12 4.32
C LEU A 14 14.13 0.87 4.40
N ARG A 15 14.86 0.76 5.51
CA ARG A 15 16.20 1.33 5.64
C ARG A 15 17.21 0.61 4.74
N GLU A 16 17.20 -0.72 4.74
CA GLU A 16 18.04 -1.51 3.83
C GLU A 16 17.77 -1.16 2.37
N GLU A 17 16.50 -0.98 2.01
CA GLU A 17 16.12 -0.55 0.66
C GLU A 17 16.60 0.88 0.36
N GLY A 18 16.44 1.80 1.31
CA GLY A 18 16.94 3.17 1.19
C GLY A 18 18.45 3.26 1.00
N LEU A 19 19.21 2.39 1.68
CA LEU A 19 20.67 2.32 1.56
C LEU A 19 21.16 1.84 0.18
N LYS A 20 20.29 1.21 -0.63
CA LYS A 20 20.62 0.82 -2.01
C LYS A 20 20.62 2.03 -2.97
N HIS A 21 19.99 3.12 -2.58
CA HIS A 21 19.82 4.31 -3.40
C HIS A 21 20.74 5.43 -2.90
N SER A 22 21.77 5.74 -3.67
CA SER A 22 22.75 6.79 -3.32
C SER A 22 22.15 8.19 -3.25
N SER A 23 20.93 8.40 -3.76
CA SER A 23 20.15 9.63 -3.66
C SER A 23 19.54 9.85 -2.28
N LEU A 24 19.42 8.81 -1.45
CA LEU A 24 18.83 8.89 -0.12
C LEU A 24 19.90 9.02 0.95
N SER A 25 19.91 10.16 1.64
CA SER A 25 20.76 10.42 2.81
C SER A 25 19.95 10.40 4.11
N GLY A 26 20.60 10.08 5.24
CA GLY A 26 19.94 10.13 6.56
C GLY A 26 18.90 9.03 6.82
N VAL A 27 18.91 7.96 6.02
CA VAL A 27 17.98 6.81 6.09
C VAL A 27 17.88 6.20 7.51
N SER A 28 18.98 6.22 8.28
CA SER A 28 19.01 5.71 9.65
C SER A 28 18.20 6.53 10.66
N ALA A 29 18.05 7.84 10.41
CA ALA A 29 17.33 8.77 11.28
C ALA A 29 15.84 8.90 10.91
N MET A 30 15.46 8.47 9.71
CA MET A 30 14.09 8.55 9.23
C MET A 30 13.16 7.56 9.96
N ASP A 31 11.94 8.02 10.23
CA ASP A 31 10.83 7.17 10.67
C ASP A 31 10.21 6.39 9.50
N LYS A 32 9.26 5.49 9.80
CA LYS A 32 8.63 4.64 8.77
C LYS A 32 7.95 5.45 7.66
N THR A 33 7.25 6.53 8.03
CA THR A 33 6.47 7.33 7.09
C THR A 33 7.40 8.12 6.17
N GLN A 34 8.45 8.70 6.74
CA GLN A 34 9.50 9.40 6.00
C GLN A 34 10.23 8.46 5.04
N LEU A 35 10.58 7.24 5.48
CA LEU A 35 11.20 6.24 4.62
C LEU A 35 10.31 5.85 3.43
N ILE A 36 9.01 5.65 3.67
CA ILE A 36 8.06 5.35 2.59
C ILE A 36 7.96 6.51 1.61
N ALA A 37 7.88 7.75 2.10
CA ALA A 37 7.80 8.92 1.23
C ALA A 37 9.06 9.10 0.37
N ALA A 38 10.23 8.97 0.98
CA ALA A 38 11.51 9.09 0.29
C ALA A 38 11.71 7.97 -0.74
N LEU A 39 11.35 6.73 -0.41
CA LEU A 39 11.40 5.62 -1.38
C LEU A 39 10.34 5.75 -2.46
N ALA A 40 9.15 6.26 -2.14
CA ALA A 40 8.11 6.53 -3.13
C ALA A 40 8.60 7.54 -4.18
N GLU A 41 9.28 8.60 -3.78
CA GLU A 41 9.90 9.56 -4.69
C GLU A 41 10.94 8.90 -5.60
N VAL A 42 11.84 8.08 -5.04
CA VAL A 42 12.86 7.35 -5.81
C VAL A 42 12.22 6.39 -6.82
N TYR A 43 11.13 5.74 -6.46
CA TYR A 43 10.41 4.81 -7.34
C TYR A 43 9.37 5.49 -8.26
N GLY A 44 9.23 6.82 -8.20
CA GLY A 44 8.26 7.56 -9.01
C GLY A 44 6.79 7.26 -8.65
N ILE A 45 6.53 6.88 -7.40
CA ILE A 45 5.21 6.52 -6.90
C ILE A 45 4.49 7.78 -6.41
N ASP A 46 3.40 8.14 -7.08
CA ASP A 46 2.47 9.15 -6.58
C ASP A 46 1.63 8.56 -5.43
N ILE A 47 1.92 9.01 -4.21
CA ILE A 47 1.28 8.51 -2.98
C ILE A 47 -0.23 8.81 -2.97
N GLU A 48 -0.65 9.98 -3.45
CA GLU A 48 -2.06 10.37 -3.44
C GLU A 48 -2.85 9.56 -4.46
N ALA A 49 -2.32 9.43 -5.67
CA ALA A 49 -2.93 8.62 -6.71
C ALA A 49 -3.02 7.15 -6.30
N ALA A 50 -1.96 6.58 -5.75
CA ALA A 50 -1.94 5.20 -5.26
C ALA A 50 -2.92 4.99 -4.09
N THR A 51 -3.02 5.96 -3.18
CA THR A 51 -3.98 5.89 -2.06
C THR A 51 -5.43 5.97 -2.56
N ARG A 52 -5.71 6.82 -3.55
CA ARG A 52 -7.05 6.91 -4.17
C ARG A 52 -7.43 5.60 -4.85
N ALA A 53 -6.55 5.06 -5.68
CA ALA A 53 -6.77 3.77 -6.36
C ALA A 53 -7.03 2.64 -5.36
N ALA A 54 -6.29 2.59 -4.24
CA ALA A 54 -6.51 1.60 -3.20
C ALA A 54 -7.89 1.73 -2.52
N ARG A 55 -8.38 2.97 -2.31
CA ARG A 55 -9.72 3.21 -1.74
C ARG A 55 -10.83 2.79 -2.68
N GLU A 56 -10.69 3.10 -3.97
CA GLU A 56 -11.66 2.72 -4.99
C GLU A 56 -11.75 1.20 -5.13
N GLN A 57 -10.60 0.51 -5.18
CA GLN A 57 -10.55 -0.94 -5.20
C GLN A 57 -11.23 -1.55 -3.96
N PHE A 58 -10.92 -1.02 -2.77
CA PHE A 58 -11.54 -1.50 -1.54
C PHE A 58 -13.08 -1.32 -1.55
N ALA A 59 -13.57 -0.21 -2.09
CA ALA A 59 -15.01 0.04 -2.22
C ALA A 59 -15.68 -0.94 -3.20
N ALA A 60 -15.02 -1.25 -4.33
CA ALA A 60 -15.48 -2.24 -5.30
C ALA A 60 -15.53 -3.64 -4.67
N ASP A 61 -14.44 -4.08 -4.03
CA ASP A 61 -14.33 -5.38 -3.38
C ASP A 61 -15.40 -5.55 -2.29
N LYS A 62 -15.60 -4.53 -1.45
CA LYS A 62 -16.65 -4.53 -0.42
C LYS A 62 -18.03 -4.71 -1.01
N THR A 63 -18.30 -4.09 -2.16
CA THR A 63 -19.58 -4.20 -2.85
C THR A 63 -19.78 -5.60 -3.42
N GLY A 64 -18.76 -6.16 -4.06
CA GLY A 64 -18.75 -7.55 -4.54
C GLY A 64 -18.97 -8.56 -3.41
N LEU A 65 -18.28 -8.41 -2.28
CA LEU A 65 -18.47 -9.27 -1.10
C LEU A 65 -19.89 -9.20 -0.54
N LYS A 66 -20.48 -8.00 -0.46
CA LYS A 66 -21.88 -7.86 -0.01
C LYS A 66 -22.85 -8.57 -0.95
N GLN A 67 -22.62 -8.51 -2.26
CA GLN A 67 -23.46 -9.19 -3.23
C GLN A 67 -23.33 -10.70 -3.09
N ALA A 68 -22.10 -11.23 -3.04
CA ALA A 68 -21.85 -12.65 -2.82
C ALA A 68 -22.52 -13.18 -1.53
N ILE A 69 -22.48 -12.40 -0.44
CA ILE A 69 -23.16 -12.75 0.82
C ILE A 69 -24.69 -12.81 0.64
N ARG A 70 -25.29 -11.90 -0.15
CA ARG A 70 -26.74 -11.91 -0.43
C ARG A 70 -27.13 -13.14 -1.24
N ASP A 71 -26.35 -13.48 -2.26
CA ASP A 71 -26.62 -14.61 -3.15
C ASP A 71 -26.53 -15.93 -2.37
N LEU A 72 -25.50 -16.09 -1.53
CA LEU A 72 -25.36 -17.25 -0.64
C LEU A 72 -26.51 -17.36 0.37
N LYS A 73 -27.02 -16.24 0.89
CA LYS A 73 -28.19 -16.24 1.77
C LYS A 73 -29.47 -16.65 1.04
N ALA A 74 -29.65 -16.20 -0.20
CA ALA A 74 -30.79 -16.58 -1.02
C ALA A 74 -30.76 -18.08 -1.33
N GLN A 75 -29.60 -18.63 -1.71
CA GLN A 75 -29.42 -20.07 -1.94
C GLN A 75 -29.70 -20.92 -0.70
N ARG A 76 -29.33 -20.44 0.49
CA ARG A 76 -29.60 -21.15 1.76
C ARG A 76 -31.09 -21.18 2.13
N SER A 77 -31.86 -20.19 1.67
CA SER A 77 -33.27 -20.02 2.02
C SER A 77 -34.24 -20.53 0.94
N ALA A 78 -33.72 -21.07 -0.17
CA ALA A 78 -34.46 -21.77 -1.22
C ALA A 78 -34.41 -23.28 -0.98
#